data_AF-A0AAJ1U1T3-F1
#
_entry.id   AF-A0AAJ1U1T3-F1
#
_cell.length_a   1.000
_cell.length_b   1.000
_cell.length_c   1.000
_cell.angle_alpha   90.00
_cell.angle_beta   90.00
_cell.angle_gamma   90.00
#
_symmetry.space_group_name_H-M   'P 1'
#
loop_
_entity.id
_entity.type
_entity.pdbx_description
1 polymer ?
#
loop_
_entity_poly.entity_id
_entity_poly.type
_entity_poly.pdbx_seq_one_letter_code
_entity_poly.pdbx_strand_id
1 'polypeptide(L)'
;MAAPAHTSMRFVKRLSSPSPGADRAIRSLIAALLTILGGLLVGPVPARARLVQADLARVAVAPPPSARVPLELAVTDARTGRATTLGQALGGRAALLLPVDYTCGNVCDPMASMAADALAATGLAAEDYAFVLVGIDPRDDAAAARRMLAETLGDRAAGIRPLLVSDAALAALTGALGYKAVYDAGTDSFAHPAAAMLIAGDGRVARVLSPLALTGRDLRLALTEAGEGRVGSLADRLTLLCYGYDAARGLYTPLVQRILTVAGIATILGIGLLIVGLTRRTRLRAG
;
A
#
# COMPACT_ATOMS: atom_id res chain seq x y z
N MET A 1 -13.59 88.10 -35.92
CA MET A 1 -12.48 87.91 -34.98
C MET A 1 -12.58 86.51 -34.38
N ALA A 2 -11.53 85.72 -34.62
CA ALA A 2 -11.03 84.54 -33.89
C ALA A 2 -11.94 83.32 -33.58
N ALA A 3 -11.63 82.20 -34.24
CA ALA A 3 -11.63 80.83 -33.67
C ALA A 3 -10.30 80.61 -32.88
N PRO A 4 -9.94 79.43 -32.29
CA PRO A 4 -10.60 78.09 -32.26
C PRO A 4 -10.44 77.28 -30.93
N ALA A 5 -10.84 75.98 -30.99
CA ALA A 5 -10.12 74.79 -30.51
C ALA A 5 -10.51 74.06 -29.19
N HIS A 6 -10.98 72.82 -29.41
CA HIS A 6 -10.61 71.53 -28.76
C HIS A 6 -10.60 71.38 -27.23
N THR A 7 -11.23 70.31 -26.73
CA THR A 7 -10.51 69.11 -26.20
C THR A 7 -11.52 68.05 -25.71
N SER A 8 -11.71 67.04 -26.55
CA SER A 8 -12.22 65.72 -26.17
C SER A 8 -11.09 64.91 -25.49
N MET A 9 -11.44 63.82 -24.80
CA MET A 9 -10.54 62.83 -24.16
C MET A 9 -9.99 63.19 -22.77
N ARG A 10 -10.80 62.99 -21.72
CA ARG A 10 -10.30 62.83 -20.34
C ARG A 10 -10.68 61.51 -19.64
N PHE A 11 -11.31 60.56 -20.33
CA PHE A 11 -11.87 59.38 -19.66
C PHE A 11 -11.06 58.07 -19.76
N VAL A 12 -9.93 58.03 -20.48
CA VAL A 12 -9.20 56.76 -20.73
C VAL A 12 -7.71 56.84 -20.37
N LYS A 13 -7.35 57.44 -19.23
CA LYS A 13 -5.93 57.51 -18.78
C LYS A 13 -5.71 57.24 -17.29
N ARG A 14 -6.51 56.36 -16.69
CA ARG A 14 -6.36 55.93 -15.27
C ARG A 14 -6.39 54.40 -15.07
N LEU A 15 -5.88 53.60 -16.01
CA LEU A 15 -5.74 52.14 -15.83
C LEU A 15 -4.33 51.61 -16.12
N SER A 16 -3.31 52.45 -16.03
CA SER A 16 -1.91 52.02 -16.26
C SER A 16 -0.97 52.68 -15.26
N SER A 17 -1.18 52.36 -13.98
CA SER A 17 -0.14 52.49 -12.96
C SER A 17 0.00 51.12 -12.30
N PRO A 18 1.17 50.47 -12.35
CA PRO A 18 1.39 49.24 -11.61
C PRO A 18 1.15 49.56 -10.13
N SER A 19 0.19 48.86 -9.51
CA SER A 19 -0.14 49.13 -8.12
C SER A 19 1.07 48.78 -7.24
N PRO A 20 1.53 49.67 -6.34
CA PRO A 20 2.66 49.42 -5.44
C PRO A 20 2.36 48.34 -4.37
N GLY A 21 1.26 47.60 -4.54
CA GLY A 21 0.87 46.43 -3.76
C GLY A 21 1.32 45.10 -4.39
N ALA A 22 1.54 45.05 -5.71
CA ALA A 22 1.96 43.82 -6.39
C ALA A 22 3.37 43.38 -5.97
N ASP A 23 4.31 44.31 -5.87
CA ASP A 23 5.68 44.03 -5.40
C ASP A 23 5.73 43.64 -3.92
N ARG A 24 4.82 44.17 -3.11
CA ARG A 24 4.70 43.79 -1.69
C ARG A 24 4.10 42.40 -1.53
N ALA A 25 3.10 42.05 -2.33
CA ALA A 25 2.49 40.73 -2.36
C ALA A 25 3.46 39.65 -2.87
N ILE A 26 4.30 39.97 -3.86
CA ILE A 26 5.33 39.05 -4.39
C ILE A 26 6.44 38.85 -3.36
N ARG A 27 6.90 39.91 -2.69
CA ARG A 27 7.92 39.82 -1.63
C ARG A 27 7.43 39.05 -0.40
N SER A 28 6.17 39.21 0.00
CA SER A 28 5.60 38.42 1.11
C SER A 28 5.40 36.95 0.75
N LEU A 29 5.07 36.63 -0.50
CA LEU A 29 5.02 35.25 -1.01
C LEU A 29 6.41 34.60 -1.04
N ILE A 30 7.45 35.31 -1.47
CA ILE A 30 8.83 34.80 -1.48
C ILE A 30 9.34 34.57 -0.04
N ALA A 31 9.04 35.49 0.88
CA ALA A 31 9.42 35.35 2.29
C ALA A 31 8.70 34.16 2.96
N ALA A 32 7.42 33.96 2.66
CA ALA A 32 6.65 32.80 3.13
C ALA A 32 7.18 31.48 2.55
N LEU A 33 7.61 31.46 1.28
CA LEU A 33 8.22 30.28 0.66
C LEU A 33 9.57 29.94 1.31
N LEU A 34 10.38 30.96 1.65
CA LEU A 34 11.69 30.78 2.29
C LEU A 34 11.59 30.33 3.75
N THR A 35 10.56 30.75 4.50
CA THR A 35 10.32 30.24 5.85
C THR A 35 9.76 28.82 5.86
N ILE A 36 8.92 28.46 4.89
CA ILE A 36 8.47 27.06 4.70
C ILE A 36 9.65 26.17 4.30
N LEU A 37 10.55 26.65 3.42
CA LEU A 37 11.76 25.93 3.02
C LEU A 37 12.78 25.80 4.17
N GLY A 38 12.86 26.83 5.04
CA GLY A 38 13.68 26.82 6.26
C GLY A 38 13.16 25.86 7.34
N GLY A 39 11.83 25.73 7.49
CA GLY A 39 11.21 24.75 8.40
C GLY A 39 11.46 23.29 7.99
N LEU A 40 11.63 23.03 6.69
CA LEU A 40 11.98 21.71 6.16
C LEU A 40 13.42 21.26 6.49
N LEU A 41 14.28 22.17 6.96
CA LEU A 41 15.67 21.86 7.33
C LEU A 41 15.85 21.43 8.80
N VAL A 42 14.80 21.54 9.63
CA VAL A 42 14.77 20.91 10.95
C VAL A 42 14.34 19.47 10.74
N GLY A 43 15.32 18.59 10.49
CA GLY A 43 15.08 17.17 10.29
C GLY A 43 14.32 16.56 11.49
N PRO A 44 13.42 15.59 11.26
CA PRO A 44 12.72 14.92 12.34
C PRO A 44 13.74 14.30 13.30
N VAL A 45 13.56 14.56 14.60
CA VAL A 45 14.29 13.83 15.65
C VAL A 45 14.02 12.34 15.43
N PRO A 46 15.05 11.48 15.26
CA PRO A 46 14.81 10.07 15.06
C PRO A 46 14.25 9.52 16.37
N ALA A 47 12.95 9.23 16.39
CA ALA A 47 12.39 8.33 17.37
C ALA A 47 13.16 7.00 17.25
N ARG A 48 13.74 6.52 18.35
CA ARG A 48 14.49 5.28 18.37
C ARG A 48 13.54 4.09 18.23
N ALA A 49 13.18 3.76 17.00
CA ALA A 49 12.73 2.42 16.65
C ALA A 49 13.93 1.48 16.77
N ARG A 50 13.78 0.38 17.51
CA ARG A 50 14.87 -0.52 17.92
C ARG A 50 15.32 -1.46 16.80
N LEU A 51 14.43 -1.77 15.85
CA LEU A 51 14.83 -2.25 14.54
C LEU A 51 15.46 -1.10 13.78
N VAL A 52 16.72 -1.24 13.39
CA VAL A 52 17.37 -0.22 12.57
C VAL A 52 16.66 -0.22 11.21
N GLN A 53 16.58 0.93 10.53
CA GLN A 53 15.99 1.06 9.18
C GLN A 53 16.45 -0.06 8.22
N ALA A 54 17.68 -0.54 8.40
CA ALA A 54 18.28 -1.65 7.65
C ALA A 54 17.59 -3.02 7.88
N ASP A 55 17.08 -3.29 9.08
CA ASP A 55 16.37 -4.52 9.41
C ASP A 55 14.95 -4.49 8.83
N LEU A 56 14.28 -3.34 8.96
CA LEU A 56 12.99 -3.10 8.30
C LEU A 56 13.13 -3.23 6.79
N ALA A 57 14.17 -2.67 6.16
CA ALA A 57 14.40 -2.79 4.71
C ALA A 57 14.49 -4.24 4.17
N ARG A 58 14.71 -5.24 5.05
CA ARG A 58 14.70 -6.66 4.70
C ARG A 58 13.30 -7.29 4.72
N VAL A 59 12.34 -6.67 5.42
CA VAL A 59 10.92 -7.05 5.43
C VAL A 59 10.35 -6.76 4.04
N ALA A 60 9.88 -7.79 3.36
CA ALA A 60 9.39 -7.66 1.99
C ALA A 60 8.44 -8.79 1.63
N VAL A 61 7.49 -8.50 0.75
CA VAL A 61 6.74 -9.51 0.01
C VAL A 61 6.91 -9.21 -1.48
N ALA A 62 7.60 -10.10 -2.18
CA ALA A 62 7.85 -9.96 -3.61
C ALA A 62 7.80 -11.34 -4.28
N PRO A 63 6.60 -11.90 -4.48
CA PRO A 63 6.48 -13.22 -5.08
C PRO A 63 7.06 -13.22 -6.50
N PRO A 64 7.94 -14.18 -6.85
CA PRO A 64 8.42 -14.32 -8.21
C PRO A 64 7.26 -14.63 -9.18
N PRO A 65 7.43 -14.45 -10.50
CA PRO A 65 6.37 -14.76 -11.45
C PRO A 65 5.84 -16.19 -11.40
N SER A 66 6.69 -17.13 -11.04
CA SER A 66 6.38 -18.55 -10.86
C SER A 66 5.97 -18.91 -9.44
N ALA A 67 5.73 -17.92 -8.56
CA ALA A 67 5.40 -18.16 -7.16
C ALA A 67 4.17 -19.08 -7.04
N ARG A 68 4.38 -20.19 -6.35
CA ARG A 68 3.36 -21.19 -6.06
C ARG A 68 3.51 -21.63 -4.62
N VAL A 69 2.38 -21.72 -3.94
CA VAL A 69 2.27 -22.33 -2.62
C VAL A 69 2.62 -23.82 -2.74
N PRO A 70 3.58 -24.35 -1.96
CA PRO A 70 3.89 -25.77 -1.98
C PRO A 70 2.70 -26.56 -1.38
N LEU A 71 1.86 -27.16 -2.21
CA LEU A 71 0.60 -27.79 -1.77
C LEU A 71 0.83 -29.02 -0.88
N GLU A 72 1.93 -29.73 -1.08
CA GLU A 72 2.34 -30.89 -0.27
C GLU A 72 3.00 -30.50 1.06
N LEU A 73 3.12 -29.20 1.35
CA LEU A 73 3.74 -28.73 2.58
C LEU A 73 2.94 -29.22 3.78
N ALA A 74 3.60 -29.96 4.67
CA ALA A 74 3.01 -30.42 5.91
C ALA A 74 2.74 -29.23 6.86
N VAL A 75 1.52 -29.16 7.36
CA VAL A 75 1.05 -28.12 8.29
C VAL A 75 0.14 -28.75 9.33
N THR A 76 -0.06 -28.08 10.46
CA THR A 76 -1.00 -28.52 11.49
C THR A 76 -2.19 -27.57 11.54
N ASP A 77 -3.40 -28.09 11.44
CA ASP A 77 -4.62 -27.31 11.64
C ASP A 77 -4.74 -27.00 13.15
N ALA A 78 -4.54 -25.75 13.52
CA ALA A 78 -4.47 -25.31 14.90
C ALA A 78 -5.82 -25.40 15.64
N ARG A 79 -6.94 -25.49 14.90
CA ARG A 79 -8.27 -25.64 15.47
C ARG A 79 -8.50 -27.07 15.94
N THR A 80 -8.06 -28.05 15.14
CA THR A 80 -8.30 -29.48 15.39
C THR A 80 -7.10 -30.22 15.97
N GLY A 81 -5.90 -29.64 15.88
CA GLY A 81 -4.62 -30.28 16.21
C GLY A 81 -4.18 -31.35 15.19
N ARG A 82 -4.89 -31.49 14.06
CA ARG A 82 -4.60 -32.54 13.07
C ARG A 82 -3.50 -32.11 12.11
N ALA A 83 -2.58 -33.03 11.83
CA ALA A 83 -1.66 -32.90 10.70
C ALA A 83 -2.44 -32.94 9.37
N THR A 84 -2.08 -32.06 8.45
CA THR A 84 -2.68 -31.92 7.12
C THR A 84 -1.63 -31.35 6.15
N THR A 85 -2.04 -31.03 4.92
CA THR A 85 -1.19 -30.32 3.96
C THR A 85 -1.79 -28.97 3.62
N LEU A 86 -0.96 -28.07 3.12
CA LEU A 86 -1.43 -26.74 2.70
C LEU A 86 -2.44 -26.86 1.54
N GLY A 87 -2.27 -27.81 0.62
CA GLY A 87 -3.23 -28.10 -0.43
C GLY A 87 -4.58 -28.58 0.10
N GLN A 88 -4.59 -29.43 1.13
CA GLN A 88 -5.83 -29.85 1.80
C GLN A 88 -6.52 -28.69 2.52
N ALA A 89 -5.76 -27.77 3.12
CA ALA A 89 -6.31 -26.57 3.75
C ALA A 89 -6.93 -25.59 2.74
N LEU A 90 -6.36 -25.48 1.53
CA LEU A 90 -6.90 -24.67 0.44
C LEU A 90 -8.09 -25.35 -0.28
N GLY A 91 -8.17 -26.67 -0.25
CA GLY A 91 -9.27 -27.44 -0.83
C GLY A 91 -9.41 -27.30 -2.35
N GLY A 92 -8.32 -26.96 -3.06
CA GLY A 92 -8.33 -26.73 -4.51
C GLY A 92 -9.06 -25.47 -4.96
N ARG A 93 -9.34 -24.54 -4.03
CA ARG A 93 -10.15 -23.34 -4.28
C ARG A 93 -9.29 -22.09 -4.26
N ALA A 94 -9.84 -21.01 -4.84
CA ALA A 94 -9.26 -19.69 -4.65
C ALA A 94 -9.21 -19.37 -3.15
N ALA A 95 -8.08 -18.83 -2.68
CA ALA A 95 -7.87 -18.62 -1.27
C ALA A 95 -7.29 -17.25 -0.96
N LEU A 96 -7.70 -16.71 0.18
CA LEU A 96 -6.97 -15.64 0.85
C LEU A 96 -6.04 -16.28 1.88
N LEU A 97 -4.73 -16.17 1.67
CA LEU A 97 -3.70 -16.63 2.58
C LEU A 97 -3.13 -15.41 3.32
N LEU A 98 -3.26 -15.40 4.64
CA LEU A 98 -2.76 -14.32 5.49
C LEU A 98 -1.68 -14.87 6.43
N PRO A 99 -0.41 -14.48 6.25
CA PRO A 99 0.63 -14.79 7.23
C PRO A 99 0.40 -13.95 8.49
N VAL A 100 0.37 -14.61 9.64
CA VAL A 100 0.12 -13.98 10.95
C VAL A 100 1.07 -14.55 11.99
N ASP A 101 1.44 -13.74 12.96
CA ASP A 101 2.03 -14.18 14.22
C ASP A 101 0.87 -14.23 15.23
N TYR A 102 0.55 -15.42 15.75
CA TYR A 102 -0.64 -15.64 16.58
C TYR A 102 -0.51 -15.04 17.98
N THR A 103 0.70 -14.67 18.40
CA THR A 103 0.96 -13.98 19.65
C THR A 103 1.22 -12.48 19.48
N CYS A 104 1.14 -11.97 18.25
CA CYS A 104 1.28 -10.55 17.94
C CYS A 104 0.08 -9.72 18.43
N GLY A 105 0.22 -9.08 19.59
CA GLY A 105 -0.78 -8.17 20.16
C GLY A 105 -0.80 -6.76 19.57
N ASN A 106 -0.55 -6.59 18.27
CA ASN A 106 -0.52 -5.25 17.66
C ASN A 106 -1.22 -5.20 16.28
N VAL A 107 -0.55 -5.66 15.21
CA VAL A 107 -1.03 -5.45 13.83
C VAL A 107 -1.73 -6.69 13.25
N CYS A 108 -1.42 -7.89 13.74
CA CYS A 108 -2.02 -9.13 13.23
C CYS A 108 -3.53 -9.20 13.47
N ASP A 109 -3.99 -8.78 14.65
CA ASP A 109 -5.42 -8.78 15.00
C ASP A 109 -6.28 -7.88 14.09
N PRO A 110 -5.99 -6.58 13.94
CA PRO A 110 -6.75 -5.74 13.03
C PRO A 110 -6.65 -6.22 11.59
N MET A 111 -5.49 -6.73 11.14
CA MET A 111 -5.35 -7.31 9.80
C MET A 111 -6.28 -8.50 9.58
N ALA A 112 -6.34 -9.45 10.53
CA ALA A 112 -7.19 -10.62 10.44
C ALA A 112 -8.68 -10.22 10.47
N SER A 113 -9.05 -9.29 11.36
CA SER A 113 -10.43 -8.79 11.45
C SER A 113 -10.88 -8.08 10.18
N MET A 114 -10.07 -7.16 9.65
CA MET A 114 -10.41 -6.42 8.41
C MET A 114 -10.49 -7.33 7.20
N ALA A 115 -9.62 -8.33 7.10
CA ALA A 115 -9.69 -9.34 6.04
C ALA A 115 -10.98 -10.17 6.14
N ALA A 116 -11.38 -10.57 7.36
CA ALA A 116 -12.64 -11.28 7.59
C ALA A 116 -13.86 -10.43 7.23
N ASP A 117 -13.86 -9.14 7.58
CA ASP A 117 -14.95 -8.22 7.22
C ASP A 117 -15.04 -7.99 5.72
N ALA A 118 -13.90 -7.82 5.05
CA ALA A 118 -13.86 -7.70 3.60
C ALA A 118 -14.37 -8.97 2.91
N LEU A 119 -14.01 -10.16 3.44
CA LEU A 119 -14.52 -11.45 2.95
C LEU A 119 -16.04 -11.55 3.13
N ALA A 120 -16.57 -11.22 4.30
CA ALA A 120 -18.02 -11.21 4.53
C ALA A 120 -18.75 -10.24 3.57
N ALA A 121 -18.16 -9.06 3.32
CA ALA A 121 -18.69 -8.07 2.39
C ALA A 121 -18.63 -8.49 0.91
N THR A 122 -17.95 -9.59 0.55
CA THR A 122 -17.97 -10.11 -0.83
C THR A 122 -19.35 -10.68 -1.20
N GLY A 123 -20.11 -11.20 -0.22
CA GLY A 123 -21.34 -11.95 -0.46
C GLY A 123 -21.13 -13.30 -1.16
N LEU A 124 -19.88 -13.78 -1.27
CA LEU A 124 -19.58 -15.14 -1.74
C LEU A 124 -19.95 -16.16 -0.67
N ALA A 125 -20.32 -17.38 -1.08
CA ALA A 125 -20.54 -18.45 -0.13
C ALA A 125 -19.19 -18.88 0.49
N ALA A 126 -19.21 -19.33 1.74
CA ALA A 126 -18.01 -19.83 2.40
C ALA A 126 -17.45 -21.09 1.71
N GLU A 127 -18.24 -21.70 0.83
CA GLU A 127 -17.90 -22.84 -0.02
C GLU A 127 -17.32 -22.45 -1.40
N ASP A 128 -17.16 -21.15 -1.68
CA ASP A 128 -16.52 -20.66 -2.91
C ASP A 128 -15.03 -20.33 -2.74
N TYR A 129 -14.60 -19.88 -1.56
CA TYR A 129 -13.20 -19.51 -1.28
C TYR A 129 -12.64 -20.13 0.02
N ALA A 130 -11.33 -20.32 0.11
CA ALA A 130 -10.67 -20.67 1.36
C ALA A 130 -10.10 -19.43 2.06
N PHE A 131 -10.21 -19.34 3.38
CA PHE A 131 -9.49 -18.34 4.17
C PHE A 131 -8.54 -19.04 5.14
N VAL A 132 -7.24 -18.84 4.92
CA VAL A 132 -6.18 -19.55 5.62
C VAL A 132 -5.29 -18.54 6.35
N LEU A 133 -5.14 -18.72 7.65
CA LEU A 133 -4.12 -18.02 8.44
C LEU A 133 -2.91 -18.93 8.55
N VAL A 134 -1.71 -18.43 8.25
CA VAL A 134 -0.47 -19.20 8.36
C VAL A 134 0.40 -18.57 9.43
N GLY A 135 0.70 -19.33 10.49
CA GLY A 135 1.64 -18.92 11.53
C GLY A 135 3.02 -18.63 10.94
N ILE A 136 3.57 -17.45 11.19
CA ILE A 136 4.96 -17.12 10.81
C ILE A 136 5.94 -17.27 11.96
N ASP A 137 5.45 -17.53 13.17
CA ASP A 137 6.27 -17.91 14.32
C ASP A 137 6.12 -19.41 14.58
N PRO A 138 7.15 -20.23 14.33
CA PRO A 138 7.14 -21.66 14.62
C PRO A 138 7.05 -22.00 16.11
N ARG A 139 7.17 -21.00 16.99
CA ARG A 139 7.01 -21.11 18.45
C ARG A 139 5.55 -20.96 18.88
N ASP A 140 4.67 -20.47 17.99
CA ASP A 140 3.24 -20.40 18.26
C ASP A 140 2.64 -21.81 18.41
N ASP A 141 1.70 -21.93 19.34
CA ASP A 141 0.97 -23.17 19.58
C ASP A 141 -0.50 -23.08 19.17
N ALA A 142 -1.19 -24.22 19.25
CA ALA A 142 -2.61 -24.30 18.92
C ALA A 142 -3.48 -23.49 19.89
N ALA A 143 -2.99 -23.17 21.10
CA ALA A 143 -3.73 -22.32 22.03
C ALA A 143 -3.68 -20.85 21.59
N ALA A 144 -2.52 -20.35 21.17
CA ALA A 144 -2.36 -19.00 20.63
C ALA A 144 -3.26 -18.77 19.42
N ALA A 145 -3.24 -19.68 18.44
CA ALA A 145 -4.10 -19.57 17.27
C ALA A 145 -5.59 -19.58 17.64
N ARG A 146 -6.02 -20.46 18.56
CA ARG A 146 -7.42 -20.49 19.02
C ARG A 146 -7.83 -19.24 19.79
N ARG A 147 -6.93 -18.62 20.57
CA ARG A 147 -7.18 -17.33 21.23
C ARG A 147 -7.43 -16.23 20.21
N MET A 148 -6.55 -16.05 19.22
CA MET A 148 -6.75 -15.06 18.15
C MET A 148 -8.10 -15.27 17.44
N LEU A 149 -8.45 -16.51 17.11
CA LEU A 149 -9.74 -16.81 16.50
C LEU A 149 -10.93 -16.41 17.38
N ALA A 150 -10.86 -16.69 18.69
CA ALA A 150 -11.95 -16.39 19.61
C ALA A 150 -12.08 -14.88 19.91
N GLU A 151 -10.96 -14.23 20.21
CA GLU A 151 -10.90 -12.85 20.70
C GLU A 151 -11.00 -11.83 19.56
N THR A 152 -10.34 -12.10 18.42
CA THR A 152 -10.27 -11.17 17.29
C THR A 152 -11.39 -11.40 16.28
N LEU A 153 -11.68 -12.66 15.96
CA LEU A 153 -12.58 -13.02 14.85
C LEU A 153 -14.00 -13.38 15.33
N GLY A 154 -14.13 -14.02 16.49
CA GLY A 154 -15.41 -14.47 17.04
C GLY A 154 -16.15 -15.40 16.07
N ASP A 155 -17.43 -15.14 15.83
CA ASP A 155 -18.28 -15.96 14.94
C ASP A 155 -17.78 -15.98 13.48
N ARG A 156 -17.08 -14.93 13.04
CA ARG A 156 -16.49 -14.85 11.69
C ARG A 156 -15.38 -15.90 11.49
N ALA A 157 -14.91 -16.53 12.57
CA ALA A 157 -13.89 -17.57 12.50
C ALA A 157 -14.38 -18.90 11.89
N ALA A 158 -15.69 -19.14 11.73
CA ALA A 158 -16.21 -20.46 11.37
C ALA A 158 -15.62 -21.08 10.08
N GLY A 159 -15.30 -20.26 9.07
CA GLY A 159 -14.69 -20.68 7.80
C GLY A 159 -13.17 -20.57 7.73
N ILE A 160 -12.52 -20.13 8.81
CA ILE A 160 -11.09 -19.80 8.83
C ILE A 160 -10.27 -21.01 9.26
N ARG A 161 -9.24 -21.35 8.47
CA ARG A 161 -8.28 -22.41 8.79
C ARG A 161 -7.00 -21.81 9.37
N PRO A 162 -6.81 -21.86 10.69
CA PRO A 162 -5.54 -21.48 11.30
C PRO A 162 -4.55 -22.63 11.14
N LEU A 163 -3.38 -22.33 10.56
CA LEU A 163 -2.32 -23.31 10.34
C LEU A 163 -1.09 -22.93 11.16
N LEU A 164 -0.49 -23.95 11.77
CA LEU A 164 0.85 -23.92 12.34
C LEU A 164 1.81 -24.62 11.38
N VAL A 165 3.04 -24.11 11.30
CA VAL A 165 4.09 -24.61 10.42
C VAL A 165 5.37 -24.80 11.22
N SER A 166 6.16 -25.82 10.88
CA SER A 166 7.50 -25.99 11.44
C SER A 166 8.48 -24.99 10.82
N ASP A 167 9.65 -24.81 11.43
CA ASP A 167 10.72 -23.96 10.89
C ASP A 167 11.06 -24.29 9.42
N ALA A 168 11.21 -25.60 9.13
CA ALA A 168 11.52 -26.07 7.78
C ALA A 168 10.39 -25.78 6.79
N ALA A 169 9.14 -25.95 7.23
CA ALA A 169 7.97 -25.68 6.39
C ALA A 169 7.80 -24.18 6.15
N LEU A 170 8.02 -23.35 7.17
CA LEU A 170 7.99 -21.91 7.06
C LEU A 170 9.06 -21.39 6.10
N ALA A 171 10.29 -21.89 6.19
CA ALA A 171 11.37 -21.51 5.29
C ALA A 171 11.05 -21.87 3.83
N ALA A 172 10.49 -23.06 3.58
CA ALA A 172 10.07 -23.48 2.25
C ALA A 172 8.94 -22.61 1.70
N LEU A 173 7.93 -22.31 2.52
CA LEU A 173 6.79 -21.49 2.13
C LEU A 173 7.21 -20.04 1.84
N THR A 174 7.92 -19.41 2.77
CA THR A 174 8.37 -18.02 2.64
C THR A 174 9.35 -17.84 1.49
N GLY A 175 10.24 -18.82 1.25
CA GLY A 175 11.11 -18.86 0.08
C GLY A 175 10.33 -18.94 -1.24
N ALA A 176 9.32 -19.80 -1.33
CA ALA A 176 8.49 -19.95 -2.53
C ALA A 176 7.64 -18.69 -2.83
N LEU A 177 7.21 -17.99 -1.79
CA LEU A 177 6.36 -16.80 -1.89
C LEU A 177 7.15 -15.48 -1.93
N GLY A 178 8.48 -15.52 -1.80
CA GLY A 178 9.30 -14.31 -1.71
C GLY A 178 8.91 -13.44 -0.50
N TYR A 179 8.48 -14.07 0.59
CA TYR A 179 8.07 -13.43 1.83
C TYR A 179 9.26 -13.40 2.79
N LYS A 180 9.56 -12.24 3.36
CA LYS A 180 10.65 -12.06 4.32
C LYS A 180 10.12 -11.39 5.57
N ALA A 181 10.20 -12.12 6.68
CA ALA A 181 9.98 -11.62 8.03
C ALA A 181 11.31 -11.58 8.79
N VAL A 182 11.41 -10.70 9.77
CA VAL A 182 12.58 -10.53 10.63
C VAL A 182 12.13 -10.63 12.07
N TYR A 183 12.75 -11.53 12.83
CA TYR A 183 12.46 -11.66 14.25
C TYR A 183 13.00 -10.45 15.04
N ASP A 184 12.17 -9.89 15.92
CA ASP A 184 12.52 -8.84 16.88
C ASP A 184 12.57 -9.41 18.29
N ALA A 185 13.78 -9.66 18.79
CA ALA A 185 14.01 -10.17 20.13
C ALA A 185 13.60 -9.20 21.25
N GLY A 186 13.37 -7.92 20.94
CA GLY A 186 12.94 -6.91 21.92
C GLY A 186 11.45 -6.98 22.25
N THR A 187 10.64 -7.42 21.29
CA THR A 187 9.18 -7.57 21.43
C THR A 187 8.72 -9.02 21.33
N ASP A 188 9.66 -9.97 21.24
CA ASP A 188 9.42 -11.39 21.03
C ASP A 188 8.39 -11.66 19.93
N SER A 189 8.52 -10.96 18.81
CA SER A 189 7.58 -11.03 17.69
C SER A 189 8.29 -10.81 16.37
N PHE A 190 7.59 -11.08 15.27
CA PHE A 190 8.15 -10.91 13.94
C PHE A 190 7.74 -9.57 13.32
N ALA A 191 8.72 -8.81 12.85
CA ALA A 191 8.48 -7.75 11.88
C ALA A 191 8.25 -8.38 10.51
N HIS A 192 7.04 -8.24 9.97
CA HIS A 192 6.66 -8.88 8.73
C HIS A 192 5.78 -7.97 7.85
N PRO A 193 5.70 -8.21 6.53
CA PRO A 193 4.83 -7.44 5.65
C PRO A 193 3.37 -7.69 6.00
N ALA A 194 2.56 -6.63 6.03
CA ALA A 194 1.10 -6.73 6.04
C ALA A 194 0.61 -7.14 4.65
N ALA A 195 0.60 -8.44 4.36
CA ALA A 195 0.32 -8.97 3.03
C ALA A 195 -0.79 -10.03 3.06
N ALA A 196 -1.88 -9.79 2.35
CA ALA A 196 -2.90 -10.77 2.07
C ALA A 196 -2.65 -11.35 0.68
N MET A 197 -2.26 -12.62 0.60
CA MET A 197 -1.92 -13.26 -0.67
C MET A 197 -3.12 -14.00 -1.21
N LEU A 198 -3.51 -13.64 -2.44
CA LEU A 198 -4.56 -14.33 -3.16
C LEU A 198 -3.95 -15.49 -3.94
N ILE A 199 -4.42 -16.70 -3.64
CA ILE A 199 -3.91 -17.95 -4.19
C ILE A 199 -4.98 -18.56 -5.09
N ALA A 200 -4.61 -18.97 -6.30
CA ALA A 200 -5.48 -19.72 -7.19
C ALA A 200 -5.65 -21.17 -6.67
N GLY A 201 -6.67 -21.88 -7.13
CA GLY A 201 -6.94 -23.27 -6.68
C GLY A 201 -5.80 -24.26 -6.90
N ASP A 202 -4.91 -23.98 -7.86
CA ASP A 202 -3.71 -24.79 -8.11
C ASP A 202 -2.49 -24.34 -7.30
N GLY A 203 -2.62 -23.33 -6.44
CA GLY A 203 -1.55 -22.83 -5.59
C GLY A 203 -0.76 -21.66 -6.15
N ARG A 204 -0.99 -21.20 -7.39
CA ARG A 204 -0.28 -20.00 -7.92
C ARG A 204 -0.68 -18.74 -7.15
N VAL A 205 0.28 -17.86 -6.89
CA VAL A 205 -0.01 -16.54 -6.32
C VAL A 205 -0.62 -15.65 -7.40
N ALA A 206 -1.93 -15.38 -7.29
CA ALA A 206 -2.66 -14.53 -8.21
C ALA A 206 -2.34 -13.05 -8.01
N ARG A 207 -2.40 -12.58 -6.76
CA ARG A 207 -2.17 -11.18 -6.35
C ARG A 207 -1.68 -11.10 -4.90
N VAL A 208 -1.02 -10.00 -4.55
CA VAL A 208 -0.74 -9.64 -3.15
C VAL A 208 -1.48 -8.35 -2.85
N LEU A 209 -2.30 -8.35 -1.81
CA LEU A 209 -3.14 -7.23 -1.43
C LEU A 209 -2.73 -6.72 -0.06
N SER A 210 -3.02 -5.45 0.23
CA SER A 210 -2.89 -4.93 1.59
C SER A 210 -4.15 -5.32 2.38
N PRO A 211 -4.03 -6.10 3.47
CA PRO A 211 -5.18 -6.50 4.29
C PRO A 211 -5.89 -5.31 4.95
N LEU A 212 -5.17 -4.19 5.14
CA LEU A 212 -5.70 -2.97 5.75
C LEU A 212 -6.49 -2.09 4.76
N ALA A 213 -6.49 -2.43 3.47
CA ALA A 213 -7.18 -1.68 2.42
C ALA A 213 -8.10 -2.57 1.57
N LEU A 214 -8.46 -3.76 2.07
CA LEU A 214 -9.37 -4.68 1.37
C LEU A 214 -10.80 -4.15 1.37
N THR A 215 -11.41 -4.09 0.19
CA THR A 215 -12.86 -3.89 0.05
C THR A 215 -13.52 -5.18 -0.41
N GLY A 216 -14.76 -5.43 -0.01
CA GLY A 216 -15.50 -6.63 -0.43
C GLY A 216 -15.70 -6.72 -1.95
N ARG A 217 -15.84 -5.57 -2.63
CA ARG A 217 -15.95 -5.53 -4.09
C ARG A 217 -14.67 -6.01 -4.78
N ASP A 218 -13.54 -5.45 -4.38
CA ASP A 218 -12.25 -5.79 -5.00
C ASP A 218 -11.87 -7.23 -4.68
N LEU A 219 -12.13 -7.67 -3.44
CA LEU A 219 -11.85 -9.03 -3.02
C LEU A 219 -12.74 -10.06 -3.72
N ARG A 220 -14.03 -9.76 -3.93
CA ARG A 220 -14.94 -10.62 -4.70
C ARG A 220 -14.45 -10.83 -6.12
N LEU A 221 -14.11 -9.73 -6.81
CA LEU A 221 -13.56 -9.80 -8.17
C LEU A 221 -12.27 -10.63 -8.15
N ALA A 222 -11.40 -10.37 -7.18
CA ALA A 222 -10.11 -11.02 -7.12
C ALA A 222 -10.25 -12.54 -6.91
N LEU A 223 -11.08 -12.97 -5.95
CA LEU A 223 -11.37 -14.38 -5.68
C LEU A 223 -12.02 -15.08 -6.88
N THR A 224 -12.95 -14.41 -7.57
CA THR A 224 -13.59 -14.96 -8.77
C THR A 224 -12.56 -15.21 -9.88
N GLU A 225 -11.71 -14.22 -10.16
CA GLU A 225 -10.65 -14.34 -11.17
C GLU A 225 -9.62 -15.43 -10.80
N ALA A 226 -9.23 -15.51 -9.52
CA ALA A 226 -8.34 -16.56 -9.03
C ALA A 226 -8.97 -17.96 -9.11
N GLY A 227 -10.30 -18.06 -8.92
CA GLY A 227 -11.07 -19.29 -9.05
C GLY A 227 -11.14 -19.78 -10.50
N GLU A 228 -11.22 -18.86 -11.46
CA GLU A 228 -11.09 -19.15 -12.90
C GLU A 228 -9.63 -19.42 -13.33
N GLY A 229 -8.68 -19.40 -12.39
CA GLY A 229 -7.26 -19.63 -12.66
C GLY A 229 -6.53 -18.44 -13.28
N ARG A 230 -7.16 -17.26 -13.38
CA ARG A 230 -6.54 -16.03 -13.86
C ARG A 230 -5.55 -15.52 -12.80
N VAL A 231 -4.27 -15.57 -13.16
CA VAL A 231 -3.16 -15.04 -12.36
C VAL A 231 -2.77 -13.70 -12.98
N GLY A 232 -2.65 -12.65 -12.15
CA GLY A 232 -2.53 -11.26 -12.60
C GLY A 232 -1.48 -11.05 -13.70
N SER A 233 -1.83 -10.19 -14.66
CA SER A 233 -0.99 -9.80 -15.80
C SER A 233 0.22 -8.97 -15.35
N LEU A 234 1.17 -8.70 -16.26
CA LEU A 234 2.29 -7.78 -15.99
C LEU A 234 1.81 -6.37 -15.60
N ALA A 235 0.61 -5.95 -16.06
CA ALA A 235 0.01 -4.68 -15.74
C ALA A 235 -0.52 -4.62 -14.29
N ASP A 236 -1.06 -5.72 -13.78
CA ASP A 236 -1.48 -5.82 -12.37
C ASP A 236 -0.28 -5.68 -11.43
N ARG A 237 0.90 -6.14 -11.86
CA ARG A 237 2.18 -5.98 -11.13
C ARG A 237 2.67 -4.53 -11.09
N LEU A 238 2.39 -3.75 -12.13
CA LEU A 238 2.63 -2.30 -12.14
C LEU A 238 1.68 -1.57 -11.19
N THR A 239 0.43 -2.01 -11.09
CA THR A 239 -0.53 -1.48 -10.10
C THR A 239 -0.14 -1.84 -8.67
N LEU A 240 0.44 -3.02 -8.43
CA LEU A 240 0.99 -3.44 -7.12
C LEU A 240 2.14 -2.53 -6.63
N LEU A 241 2.94 -1.97 -7.55
CA LEU A 241 3.96 -0.97 -7.20
C LEU A 241 3.35 0.35 -6.70
N CYS A 242 2.11 0.65 -7.10
CA CYS A 242 1.38 1.87 -6.72
C CYS A 242 0.49 1.69 -5.49
N TYR A 243 -0.04 0.47 -5.25
CA TYR A 243 -0.91 0.13 -4.11
C TYR A 243 -0.17 -0.42 -2.89
N GLY A 244 1.14 -0.71 -3.00
CA GLY A 244 1.93 -1.30 -1.93
C GLY A 244 2.27 -0.31 -0.81
N TYR A 245 1.52 -0.36 0.29
CA TYR A 245 1.98 0.14 1.58
C TYR A 245 3.11 -0.78 2.09
N ASP A 246 4.35 -0.35 1.87
CA ASP A 246 5.55 -0.97 2.45
C ASP A 246 5.93 -0.23 3.73
N ALA A 247 5.50 -0.76 4.88
CA ALA A 247 5.78 -0.21 6.19
C ALA A 247 7.28 -0.17 6.52
N ALA A 248 8.11 -0.98 5.85
CA ALA A 248 9.55 -1.00 6.03
C ALA A 248 10.27 0.11 5.25
N ARG A 249 9.67 0.60 4.17
CA ARG A 249 10.27 1.63 3.31
C ARG A 249 9.71 3.02 3.52
N GLY A 250 8.61 3.18 4.27
CA GLY A 250 8.06 4.48 4.65
C GLY A 250 7.88 5.40 3.43
N LEU A 251 6.72 5.34 2.79
CA LEU A 251 6.33 6.10 1.59
C LEU A 251 7.15 5.77 0.33
N TYR A 252 6.50 5.04 -0.59
CA TYR A 252 6.82 4.87 -2.00
C TYR A 252 8.24 4.36 -2.33
N THR A 253 8.31 3.31 -3.16
CA THR A 253 9.60 2.82 -3.66
C THR A 253 10.44 3.97 -4.25
N PRO A 254 11.78 4.00 -4.08
CA PRO A 254 12.65 5.09 -4.58
C PRO A 254 12.48 5.36 -6.09
N LEU A 255 12.04 4.35 -6.84
CA LEU A 255 11.67 4.46 -8.25
C LEU A 255 10.41 5.31 -8.45
N VAL A 256 9.35 5.05 -7.68
CA VAL A 256 8.10 5.83 -7.73
C VAL A 256 8.34 7.27 -7.28
N GLN A 257 9.14 7.48 -6.23
CA GLN A 257 9.52 8.83 -5.81
C GLN A 257 10.25 9.58 -6.93
N ARG A 258 11.17 8.93 -7.65
CA ARG A 258 11.86 9.53 -8.81
C ARG A 258 10.89 9.85 -9.94
N ILE A 259 9.99 8.93 -10.28
CA ILE A 259 8.99 9.13 -11.34
C ILE A 259 8.06 10.30 -11.00
N LEU A 260 7.52 10.33 -9.78
CA LEU A 260 6.64 11.42 -9.32
C LEU A 260 7.39 12.76 -9.23
N THR A 261 8.64 12.76 -8.80
CA THR A 261 9.48 13.97 -8.79
C THR A 261 9.70 14.51 -10.20
N VAL A 262 10.03 13.64 -11.15
CA VAL A 262 10.20 14.03 -12.56
C VAL A 262 8.89 14.54 -13.17
N ALA A 263 7.77 13.84 -12.92
CA ALA A 263 6.45 14.26 -13.40
C ALA A 263 6.01 15.61 -12.81
N GLY A 264 6.29 15.85 -11.52
CA GLY A 264 6.04 17.13 -10.85
C GLY A 264 6.86 18.27 -11.46
N ILE A 265 8.17 18.07 -11.67
CA ILE A 265 9.04 19.05 -12.33
C ILE A 265 8.55 19.36 -13.75
N ALA A 266 8.21 18.33 -14.53
CA ALA A 266 7.69 18.51 -15.89
C ALA A 266 6.40 19.32 -15.92
N THR A 267 5.50 19.09 -14.97
CA THR A 267 4.23 19.83 -14.84
C THR A 267 4.48 21.30 -14.52
N ILE A 268 5.38 21.60 -13.57
CA ILE A 268 5.74 22.98 -13.21
C ILE A 268 6.36 23.71 -14.41
N LEU A 269 7.27 23.06 -15.14
CA LEU A 269 7.89 23.63 -16.33
C LEU A 269 6.86 23.87 -17.44
N GLY A 270 5.93 22.94 -17.64
CA GLY A 270 4.84 23.08 -18.61
C GLY A 270 3.95 24.29 -18.31
N ILE A 271 3.54 24.44 -17.04
CA ILE A 271 2.74 25.60 -16.59
C ILE A 271 3.54 26.90 -16.76
N GLY A 272 4.82 26.91 -16.38
CA GLY A 272 5.69 28.08 -16.53
C GLY A 272 5.85 28.52 -17.99
N LEU A 273 6.09 27.58 -18.90
CA LEU A 273 6.18 27.83 -20.34
C LEU A 273 4.86 28.35 -20.91
N LEU A 274 3.73 27.81 -20.48
CA LEU A 274 2.40 28.27 -20.88
C LEU A 274 2.17 29.74 -20.46
N ILE A 275 2.47 30.09 -19.21
CA ILE A 275 2.32 31.46 -18.69
C ILE A 275 3.22 32.43 -19.46
N VAL A 276 4.48 32.07 -19.70
CA VAL A 276 5.41 32.89 -20.50
C VAL A 276 4.93 33.04 -21.94
N GLY A 277 4.42 31.97 -22.55
CA GLY A 277 3.88 32.00 -23.90
C GLY A 277 2.67 32.92 -24.03
N LEU A 278 1.73 32.84 -23.09
CA LEU A 278 0.52 33.69 -23.06
C LEU A 278 0.88 35.16 -22.80
N THR A 279 1.80 35.45 -21.87
CA THR A 279 2.22 36.82 -21.56
C THR A 279 3.07 37.47 -22.66
N ARG A 280 3.85 36.70 -23.42
CA ARG A 280 4.55 37.20 -24.61
C ARG A 280 3.59 37.50 -25.76
N ARG A 281 2.59 36.63 -25.98
CA ARG A 281 1.58 36.82 -27.03
C ARG A 281 0.68 38.03 -26.76
N THR A 282 0.35 38.33 -25.51
CA THR A 282 -0.43 39.53 -25.17
C THR A 282 0.38 40.81 -25.39
N ARG A 283 1.69 40.82 -25.06
CA ARG A 283 2.56 41.97 -25.32
C ARG A 283 2.78 42.24 -26.80
N LEU A 284 2.90 41.20 -27.62
CA LEU A 284 3.05 41.32 -29.08
C LEU A 284 1.77 41.74 -29.81
N ARG A 285 0.59 41.57 -29.18
CA ARG A 285 -0.70 42.03 -29.72
C ARG A 285 -1.10 43.43 -29.25
N ALA A 286 -0.38 43.98 -28.27
CA ALA A 286 -0.65 45.27 -27.65
C ALA A 286 0.35 46.37 -28.08
N GLY A 287 1.29 46.05 -28.97
CA GLY A 287 2.14 47.02 -29.69
C GLY A 287 1.81 46.98 -31.17
#